data_AF-A0A379QNN7-F1
#
_entry.id   AF-A0A379QNN7-F1
#
_cell.length_a   1.000
_cell.length_b   1.000
_cell.length_c   1.000
_cell.angle_alpha   90.00
_cell.angle_beta   90.00
_cell.angle_gamma   90.00
#
_symmetry.space_group_name_H-M   'P 1'
#
loop_
_entity.id
_entity.type
_entity.pdbx_description
1 polymer ?
#
loop_
_entity_poly.entity_id
_entity_poly.type
_entity_poly.pdbx_seq_one_letter_code
_entity_poly.pdbx_strand_id
1 'polypeptide(L)'
;MRKNRIQAIHGYKVPRGTRGRPSLIAPNRVRREFTVVKPNQVWVTYIRTWQGWLYLAVVIVLFARNVVGWSMKPALSRELTLDALLMAVWRRKPEENVIVHSLQGSQYGSNDWQRFCRANNLVPGISRRGNCRDNAVAESFFSSLKKERIRKRIYKTRDMARADIFDYIEVFYNRNRRHSHLGGVSPEAFKKASP
;
A
#
# COMPACT_ATOMS: atom_id res chain seq x y z
N MET A 1 23.99 23.22 -3.09
CA MET A 1 22.57 23.49 -2.74
C MET A 1 22.32 24.90 -2.16
N ARG A 2 23.05 25.38 -1.14
CA ARG A 2 22.84 26.75 -0.58
C ARG A 2 23.26 27.91 -1.49
N LYS A 3 24.23 27.72 -2.39
CA LYS A 3 24.77 28.78 -3.26
C LYS A 3 23.82 29.23 -4.39
N ASN A 4 22.83 28.40 -4.75
CA ASN A 4 21.95 28.64 -5.91
C ASN A 4 20.48 28.93 -5.53
N ARG A 5 20.17 29.19 -4.25
CA ARG A 5 18.78 29.38 -3.74
C ARG A 5 17.78 28.29 -4.17
N ILE A 6 18.25 27.08 -4.50
CA ILE A 6 17.38 25.97 -4.86
C ILE A 6 16.80 25.38 -3.56
N GLN A 7 15.56 25.70 -3.27
CA GLN A 7 14.79 25.07 -2.20
C GLN A 7 14.16 23.77 -2.74
N ALA A 8 14.24 22.69 -1.96
CA ALA A 8 13.41 21.52 -2.22
C ALA A 8 11.94 21.96 -2.09
N ILE A 9 11.14 21.73 -3.15
CA ILE A 9 9.69 21.88 -3.07
C ILE A 9 9.20 20.82 -2.09
N HIS A 10 9.00 21.24 -0.83
CA HIS A 10 8.41 20.40 0.19
C HIS A 10 6.93 20.21 -0.19
N GLY A 11 6.48 18.95 -0.24
CA GLY A 11 5.07 18.65 -0.41
C GLY A 11 4.22 19.23 0.74
N TYR A 12 2.90 19.07 0.63
CA TYR A 12 1.95 19.48 1.66
C TYR A 12 2.28 18.87 3.04
N LYS A 13 2.03 19.64 4.12
CA LYS A 13 2.22 19.18 5.52
C LYS A 13 1.44 17.89 5.76
N VAL A 14 2.15 16.87 6.24
CA VAL A 14 1.65 15.53 6.57
C VAL A 14 0.64 15.60 7.73
N PRO A 15 -0.49 14.88 7.70
CA PRO A 15 -1.35 14.74 8.88
C PRO A 15 -0.56 14.25 10.09
N ARG A 16 -0.78 14.86 11.26
CA ARG A 16 -0.14 14.39 12.50
C ARG A 16 -0.77 13.04 12.90
N GLY A 17 0.00 11.96 12.77
CA GLY A 17 -0.37 10.66 13.33
C GLY A 17 0.00 10.58 14.81
N THR A 18 -0.88 10.00 15.63
CA THR A 18 -0.60 9.71 17.04
C THR A 18 0.51 8.67 17.13
N ARG A 19 1.66 9.04 17.73
CA ARG A 19 2.80 8.14 17.90
C ARG A 19 2.59 7.29 19.16
N GLY A 20 1.98 6.11 19.00
CA GLY A 20 1.85 5.12 20.09
C GLY A 20 3.13 4.32 20.35
N ARG A 21 3.15 3.58 21.48
CA ARG A 21 4.18 2.58 21.78
C ARG A 21 4.16 1.46 20.72
N PRO A 22 5.31 0.87 20.33
CA PRO A 22 5.34 -0.25 19.38
C PRO A 22 4.48 -1.41 19.89
N SER A 23 3.57 -1.91 19.05
CA SER A 23 2.76 -3.07 19.39
C SER A 23 3.54 -4.37 19.15
N LEU A 24 3.65 -5.22 20.19
CA LEU A 24 4.29 -6.56 20.16
C LEU A 24 3.31 -7.66 19.69
N ILE A 25 2.37 -7.33 18.79
CA ILE A 25 1.19 -8.19 18.52
C ILE A 25 1.51 -9.37 17.60
N ALA A 26 2.54 -9.28 16.75
CA ALA A 26 2.96 -10.39 15.89
C ALA A 26 4.46 -10.32 15.56
N PRO A 27 5.16 -11.47 15.45
CA PRO A 27 6.55 -11.51 15.04
C PRO A 27 6.72 -11.02 13.59
N ASN A 28 7.88 -10.40 13.28
CA ASN A 28 8.24 -10.09 11.90
C ASN A 28 8.59 -11.40 11.16
N ARG A 29 7.76 -11.81 10.21
CA ARG A 29 7.91 -13.07 9.46
C ARG A 29 8.59 -12.91 8.09
N VAL A 30 8.79 -11.70 7.58
CA VAL A 30 9.56 -11.45 6.35
C VAL A 30 11.00 -11.23 6.75
N ARG A 31 11.85 -12.24 6.50
CA ARG A 31 13.29 -12.21 6.79
C ARG A 31 14.07 -11.38 5.77
N ARG A 32 13.53 -10.24 5.33
CA ARG A 32 14.13 -9.34 4.34
C ARG A 32 14.39 -9.98 2.96
N GLU A 33 13.72 -11.08 2.67
CA GLU A 33 13.72 -11.73 1.36
C GLU A 33 12.68 -11.02 0.48
N PHE A 34 13.14 -10.32 -0.56
CA PHE A 34 12.26 -9.66 -1.55
C PHE A 34 12.03 -10.52 -2.80
N THR A 35 12.78 -11.62 -2.91
CA THR A 35 12.55 -12.72 -3.85
C THR A 35 11.77 -13.78 -3.11
N VAL A 36 10.46 -13.68 -3.18
CA VAL A 36 9.55 -14.44 -2.34
C VAL A 36 8.36 -14.87 -3.17
N VAL A 37 8.01 -16.15 -3.07
CA VAL A 37 7.05 -16.78 -3.99
C VAL A 37 5.64 -16.19 -3.81
N LYS A 38 5.20 -15.86 -2.58
CA LYS A 38 3.79 -15.48 -2.32
C LYS A 38 3.45 -14.43 -1.21
N PRO A 39 4.33 -13.62 -0.61
CA PRO A 39 3.91 -12.72 0.46
C PRO A 39 3.18 -11.48 -0.07
N ASN A 40 2.11 -11.13 0.62
CA ASN A 40 1.32 -9.93 0.39
C ASN A 40 1.64 -8.91 1.49
N GLN A 41 1.48 -7.64 1.15
CA GLN A 41 1.74 -6.56 2.10
C GLN A 41 0.68 -5.48 1.97
N VAL A 42 0.34 -4.82 3.07
CA VAL A 42 -0.71 -3.79 3.18
C VAL A 42 -0.14 -2.48 3.71
N TRP A 43 -0.47 -1.37 3.04
CA TRP A 43 0.01 -0.05 3.41
C TRP A 43 -1.02 1.05 3.19
N VAL A 44 -0.80 2.18 3.87
CA VAL A 44 -1.66 3.36 3.79
C VAL A 44 -0.87 4.60 3.42
N THR A 45 -1.45 5.45 2.57
CA THR A 45 -0.98 6.80 2.27
C THR A 45 -2.14 7.80 2.35
N TYR A 46 -1.84 9.10 2.25
CA TYR A 46 -2.84 10.18 2.26
C TYR A 46 -2.65 11.11 1.07
N ILE A 47 -3.75 11.70 0.63
CA ILE A 47 -3.88 12.51 -0.58
C ILE A 47 -4.70 13.75 -0.26
N ARG A 48 -4.22 14.93 -0.67
CA ARG A 48 -4.88 16.21 -0.38
C ARG A 48 -5.96 16.51 -1.42
N THR A 49 -7.15 16.84 -0.94
CA THR A 49 -8.28 17.36 -1.73
C THR A 49 -8.79 18.64 -1.09
N TRP A 50 -9.59 19.48 -1.74
CA TRP A 50 -10.16 20.68 -1.10
C TRP A 50 -11.11 20.34 0.04
N GLN A 51 -11.82 19.21 -0.03
CA GLN A 51 -12.70 18.71 1.04
C GLN A 51 -11.94 18.11 2.24
N GLY A 52 -10.60 18.09 2.20
CA GLY A 52 -9.75 17.54 3.25
C GLY A 52 -8.89 16.37 2.76
N TRP A 53 -8.50 15.48 3.66
CA TRP A 53 -7.68 14.33 3.32
C TRP A 53 -8.52 13.17 2.78
N LEU A 54 -7.94 12.45 1.82
CA LEU A 54 -8.37 11.13 1.39
C LEU A 54 -7.23 10.15 1.73
N TYR A 55 -7.53 9.14 2.53
CA TYR A 55 -6.60 8.08 2.87
C TYR A 55 -6.81 6.91 1.91
N LEU A 56 -5.70 6.34 1.42
CA LEU A 56 -5.67 5.22 0.49
C LEU A 56 -4.92 4.07 1.14
N ALA A 57 -5.58 2.92 1.32
CA ALA A 57 -4.94 1.65 1.61
C ALA A 57 -4.72 0.86 0.33
N VAL A 58 -3.58 0.18 0.20
CA VAL A 58 -3.29 -0.75 -0.90
C VAL A 58 -2.69 -2.05 -0.38
N VAL A 59 -3.03 -3.15 -1.03
CA VAL A 59 -2.47 -4.49 -0.85
C VAL A 59 -1.68 -4.84 -2.09
N ILE A 60 -0.36 -5.00 -1.97
CA ILE A 60 0.54 -5.34 -3.08
C ILE A 60 1.09 -6.74 -2.87
N VAL A 61 1.08 -7.53 -3.94
CA VAL A 61 1.79 -8.81 -3.97
C VAL A 61 3.26 -8.54 -4.23
N LEU A 62 4.14 -9.05 -3.38
CA LEU A 62 5.57 -8.80 -3.53
C LEU A 62 6.15 -9.41 -4.81
N PHE A 63 5.72 -10.62 -5.16
CA PHE A 63 6.22 -11.35 -6.33
C PHE A 63 5.98 -10.59 -7.64
N ALA A 64 4.71 -10.29 -7.98
CA ALA A 64 4.35 -9.69 -9.26
C ALA A 64 4.23 -8.15 -9.22
N ARG A 65 4.41 -7.51 -8.05
CA ARG A 65 4.24 -6.06 -7.83
C ARG A 65 2.85 -5.51 -8.15
N ASN A 66 1.85 -6.35 -8.38
CA ASN A 66 0.49 -5.93 -8.67
C ASN A 66 -0.25 -5.52 -7.38
N VAL A 67 -1.07 -4.48 -7.50
CA VAL A 67 -2.03 -4.11 -6.45
C VAL A 67 -3.22 -5.04 -6.58
N VAL A 68 -3.48 -5.86 -5.56
CA VAL A 68 -4.59 -6.83 -5.53
C VAL A 68 -5.79 -6.37 -4.73
N GLY A 69 -5.65 -5.34 -3.91
CA GLY A 69 -6.76 -4.75 -3.19
C GLY A 69 -6.43 -3.33 -2.78
N TRP A 70 -7.45 -2.49 -2.65
CA TRP A 70 -7.30 -1.10 -2.22
C TRP A 70 -8.60 -0.57 -1.64
N SER A 71 -8.53 0.49 -0.85
CA SER A 71 -9.70 1.18 -0.29
C SER A 71 -9.38 2.64 -0.04
N MET A 72 -10.39 3.50 -0.10
CA MET A 72 -10.24 4.95 0.00
C MET A 72 -11.29 5.58 0.93
N LYS A 73 -10.85 6.15 2.06
CA LYS A 73 -11.74 6.72 3.09
C LYS A 73 -11.31 8.14 3.51
N PRO A 74 -12.22 8.99 4.00
CA PRO A 74 -11.89 10.33 4.48
C PRO A 74 -11.07 10.34 5.78
N ALA A 75 -11.01 9.22 6.51
CA ALA A 75 -10.28 9.08 7.76
C ALA A 75 -9.40 7.81 7.77
N LEU A 76 -8.36 7.84 8.60
CA LEU A 76 -7.52 6.67 8.87
C LEU A 76 -8.26 5.75 9.86
N SER A 77 -9.14 4.89 9.35
CA SER A 77 -9.90 3.93 10.15
C SER A 77 -9.39 2.49 9.99
N ARG A 78 -9.77 1.59 10.90
CA ARG A 78 -9.54 0.14 10.76
C ARG A 78 -10.18 -0.41 9.49
N GLU A 79 -11.38 0.06 9.15
CA GLU A 79 -12.14 -0.39 7.99
C GLU A 79 -11.42 -0.07 6.68
N LEU A 80 -10.72 1.07 6.59
CA LEU A 80 -9.91 1.40 5.41
C LEU A 80 -8.97 0.24 5.05
N THR A 81 -8.34 -0.37 6.04
CA THR A 81 -7.39 -1.46 5.83
C THR A 81 -8.10 -2.81 5.63
N LEU A 82 -9.16 -3.08 6.41
CA LEU A 82 -9.94 -4.30 6.27
C LEU A 82 -10.63 -4.39 4.91
N ASP A 83 -11.20 -3.30 4.39
CA ASP A 83 -11.85 -3.27 3.08
C ASP A 83 -10.85 -3.55 1.95
N ALA A 84 -9.63 -3.00 2.05
CA ALA A 84 -8.58 -3.28 1.07
C ALA A 84 -8.13 -4.75 1.10
N LEU A 85 -8.04 -5.33 2.30
CA LEU A 85 -7.77 -6.76 2.47
C LEU A 85 -8.90 -7.64 1.96
N LEU A 86 -10.16 -7.27 2.24
CA LEU A 86 -11.34 -7.97 1.76
C LEU A 86 -11.33 -8.03 0.24
N MET A 87 -11.08 -6.91 -0.43
CA MET A 87 -10.93 -6.88 -1.88
C MET A 87 -9.82 -7.83 -2.36
N ALA A 88 -8.67 -7.84 -1.68
CA ALA A 88 -7.55 -8.71 -2.04
C ALA A 88 -7.90 -10.20 -1.87
N VAL A 89 -8.56 -10.57 -0.77
CA VAL A 89 -9.02 -11.94 -0.51
C VAL A 89 -10.03 -12.37 -1.57
N TRP A 90 -11.02 -11.55 -1.89
CA TRP A 90 -12.02 -11.87 -2.91
C TRP A 90 -11.42 -12.08 -4.30
N ARG A 91 -10.42 -11.29 -4.68
CA ARG A 91 -9.74 -11.40 -5.97
C ARG A 91 -8.75 -12.57 -6.04
N ARG A 92 -8.15 -12.96 -4.92
CA ARG A 92 -7.07 -13.96 -4.86
C ARG A 92 -7.53 -15.34 -4.40
N LYS A 93 -8.60 -15.42 -3.61
CA LYS A 93 -9.18 -16.63 -3.01
C LYS A 93 -8.09 -17.58 -2.47
N PRO A 94 -7.34 -17.17 -1.43
CA PRO A 94 -6.24 -17.96 -0.92
C PRO A 94 -6.73 -19.30 -0.33
N GLU A 95 -6.25 -20.40 -0.90
CA GLU A 95 -6.52 -21.76 -0.40
C GLU A 95 -5.54 -22.15 0.73
N GLU A 96 -4.31 -21.62 0.66
CA GLU A 96 -3.25 -21.84 1.64
C GLU A 96 -3.10 -20.63 2.58
N ASN A 97 -2.36 -20.82 3.67
CA ASN A 97 -1.97 -19.73 4.56
C ASN A 97 -1.07 -18.70 3.84
N VAL A 98 -1.55 -17.47 3.74
CA VAL A 98 -0.84 -16.34 3.10
C VAL A 98 -0.33 -15.38 4.16
N ILE A 99 0.97 -15.07 4.10
CA ILE A 99 1.54 -14.07 5.01
C ILE A 99 1.14 -12.67 4.52
N VAL A 100 0.55 -11.88 5.42
CA VAL A 100 0.18 -10.49 5.19
C VAL A 100 1.02 -9.59 6.08
N HIS A 101 1.89 -8.81 5.46
CA HIS A 101 2.69 -7.82 6.19
C HIS A 101 1.99 -6.48 6.30
N SER A 102 2.06 -5.89 7.48
CA SER A 102 1.60 -4.53 7.74
C SER A 102 2.67 -3.71 8.46
N LEU A 103 2.59 -2.39 8.29
CA LEU A 103 3.35 -1.45 9.12
C LEU A 103 2.79 -1.43 10.55
N GLN A 104 3.55 -0.89 11.49
CA GLN A 104 3.03 -0.60 12.83
C GLN A 104 2.00 0.53 12.77
N GLY A 105 0.78 0.23 13.21
CA GLY A 105 -0.34 1.16 13.33
C GLY A 105 -1.47 0.54 14.15
N SER A 106 -2.25 1.36 14.85
CA SER A 106 -3.34 0.88 15.71
C SER A 106 -4.38 0.06 14.94
N GLN A 107 -4.58 0.36 13.66
CA GLN A 107 -5.48 -0.37 12.77
C GLN A 107 -5.11 -1.86 12.62
N TYR A 108 -3.80 -2.17 12.58
CA TYR A 108 -3.28 -3.53 12.40
C TYR A 108 -3.15 -4.32 13.71
N GLY A 109 -3.24 -3.61 14.85
CA GLY A 109 -3.26 -4.22 16.17
C GLY A 109 -4.67 -4.56 16.69
N SER A 110 -5.72 -4.22 15.92
CA SER A 110 -7.10 -4.40 16.35
C SER A 110 -7.53 -5.88 16.42
N ASN A 111 -8.49 -6.20 17.29
CA ASN A 111 -9.08 -7.54 17.35
C ASN A 111 -9.75 -7.94 16.03
N ASP A 112 -10.36 -6.97 15.34
CA ASP A 112 -11.00 -7.20 14.04
C ASP A 112 -9.98 -7.61 12.98
N TRP A 113 -8.79 -6.99 12.97
CA TRP A 113 -7.69 -7.40 12.09
C TRP A 113 -7.29 -8.86 12.33
N GLN A 114 -7.10 -9.24 13.60
CA GLN A 114 -6.73 -10.62 13.92
C GLN A 114 -7.84 -11.62 13.54
N ARG A 115 -9.10 -11.30 13.83
CA ARG A 115 -10.26 -12.13 13.47
C ARG A 115 -10.38 -12.28 11.97
N PHE A 116 -10.27 -11.17 11.23
CA PHE A 116 -10.31 -11.17 9.77
C PHE A 116 -9.19 -12.03 9.20
N CYS A 117 -7.97 -11.89 9.70
CA CYS A 117 -6.84 -12.70 9.23
C CYS A 117 -7.07 -14.20 9.44
N ARG A 118 -7.49 -14.61 10.64
CA ARG A 118 -7.78 -16.02 10.95
C ARG A 118 -8.90 -16.60 10.07
N ALA A 119 -9.94 -15.81 9.81
CA ALA A 119 -11.08 -16.27 9.00
C ALA A 119 -10.77 -16.43 7.50
N ASN A 120 -9.65 -15.87 7.01
CA ASN A 120 -9.34 -15.80 5.58
C ASN A 120 -7.97 -16.43 5.22
N ASN A 121 -7.47 -17.37 6.04
CA ASN A 121 -6.16 -18.01 5.87
C ASN A 121 -5.00 -17.01 5.76
N LEU A 122 -5.08 -15.89 6.49
CA LEU A 122 -4.02 -14.88 6.49
C LEU A 122 -3.21 -14.97 7.78
N VAL A 123 -1.89 -15.00 7.64
CA VAL A 123 -0.95 -14.97 8.76
C VAL A 123 -0.41 -13.56 8.90
N PRO A 124 -0.82 -12.77 9.91
CA PRO A 124 -0.36 -11.41 10.07
C PRO A 124 1.13 -11.40 10.46
N GLY A 125 1.92 -10.64 9.72
CA GLY A 125 3.29 -10.25 10.05
C GLY A 125 3.37 -8.74 10.25
N ILE A 126 4.10 -8.29 11.26
CA ILE A 126 4.32 -6.87 11.53
C ILE A 126 5.79 -6.55 11.27
N SER A 127 6.06 -5.56 10.41
CA SER A 127 7.43 -5.10 10.21
C SER A 127 7.91 -4.30 11.43
N ARG A 128 9.20 -4.44 11.78
CA ARG A 128 9.78 -3.62 12.85
C ARG A 128 9.81 -2.16 12.42
N ARG A 129 9.46 -1.25 13.34
CA ARG A 129 9.58 0.19 13.13
C ARG A 129 11.00 0.56 12.67
N GLY A 130 11.11 1.34 11.60
CA GLY A 130 12.40 1.78 11.06
C GLY A 130 13.07 0.83 10.08
N ASN A 131 12.47 -0.31 9.72
CA ASN A 131 13.00 -1.17 8.65
C ASN A 131 12.53 -0.67 7.27
N CYS A 132 13.27 0.28 6.69
CA CYS A 132 12.98 0.85 5.37
C CYS A 132 12.94 -0.20 4.24
N ARG A 133 13.71 -1.30 4.37
CA ARG A 133 13.80 -2.32 3.33
C ARG A 133 12.49 -3.08 3.18
N ASP A 134 11.85 -3.49 4.28
CA ASP A 134 10.55 -4.20 4.26
C ASP A 134 9.42 -3.35 3.64
N ASN A 135 9.63 -2.03 3.52
CA ASN A 135 8.67 -1.04 3.02
C ASN A 135 8.96 -0.58 1.58
N ALA A 136 10.12 -0.93 1.00
CA ALA A 136 10.62 -0.34 -0.24
C ALA A 136 9.65 -0.47 -1.43
N VAL A 137 8.86 -1.55 -1.47
CA VAL A 137 7.95 -1.85 -2.57
C VAL A 137 6.74 -0.92 -2.56
N ALA A 138 6.12 -0.73 -1.40
CA ALA A 138 5.05 0.25 -1.26
C ALA A 138 5.56 1.68 -1.32
N GLU A 139 6.76 1.96 -0.78
CA GLU A 139 7.38 3.27 -0.96
C GLU A 139 7.58 3.60 -2.44
N SER A 140 8.03 2.63 -3.23
CA SER A 140 8.16 2.75 -4.68
C SER A 140 6.80 2.99 -5.34
N PHE A 141 5.78 2.18 -5.02
CA PHE A 141 4.41 2.37 -5.52
C PHE A 141 3.87 3.77 -5.21
N PHE A 142 3.92 4.20 -3.94
CA PHE A 142 3.39 5.51 -3.55
C PHE A 142 4.21 6.67 -4.11
N SER A 143 5.52 6.50 -4.27
CA SER A 143 6.37 7.48 -4.94
C SER A 143 5.97 7.64 -6.40
N SER A 144 5.76 6.54 -7.12
CA SER A 144 5.25 6.55 -8.50
C SER A 144 3.87 7.18 -8.62
N LEU A 145 2.89 6.72 -7.82
CA LEU A 145 1.54 7.31 -7.79
C LEU A 145 1.60 8.81 -7.54
N LYS A 146 2.37 9.24 -6.53
CA LYS A 146 2.48 10.66 -6.21
C LYS A 146 3.15 11.44 -7.34
N LYS A 147 4.22 10.93 -7.92
CA LYS A 147 4.93 11.61 -9.02
C LYS A 147 4.08 11.72 -10.29
N GLU A 148 3.38 10.66 -10.65
CA GLU A 148 2.72 10.49 -11.94
C GLU A 148 1.29 11.01 -11.98
N ARG A 149 0.63 11.14 -10.82
CA ARG A 149 -0.76 11.62 -10.73
C ARG A 149 -0.95 12.80 -9.78
N ILE A 150 -0.30 12.80 -8.61
CA ILE A 150 -0.73 13.68 -7.50
C ILE A 150 0.12 14.95 -7.36
N ARG A 151 1.42 14.94 -7.66
CA ARG A 151 2.38 16.00 -7.28
C ARG A 151 2.02 17.39 -7.81
N LYS A 152 1.32 17.47 -8.94
CA LYS A 152 0.93 18.74 -9.58
C LYS A 152 -0.59 18.95 -9.59
N ARG A 153 -1.34 18.20 -8.76
CA ARG A 153 -2.80 18.22 -8.75
C ARG A 153 -3.32 18.30 -7.32
N ILE A 154 -4.28 19.19 -7.08
CA ILE A 154 -5.13 19.15 -5.89
C ILE A 154 -6.55 18.94 -6.37
N TYR A 155 -7.19 17.87 -5.91
CA TYR A 155 -8.55 17.52 -6.33
C TYR A 155 -9.58 18.42 -5.64
N LYS A 156 -10.60 18.85 -6.38
CA LYS A 156 -11.71 19.64 -5.82
C LYS A 156 -12.53 18.80 -4.84
N THR A 157 -12.84 17.55 -5.22
CA THR A 157 -13.62 16.62 -4.38
C THR A 157 -12.85 15.34 -4.10
N ARG A 158 -13.26 14.62 -3.05
CA ARG A 158 -12.77 13.26 -2.77
C ARG A 158 -13.12 12.28 -3.88
N ASP A 159 -14.27 12.44 -4.53
CA ASP A 159 -14.69 11.52 -5.60
C ASP A 159 -13.86 11.67 -6.87
N MET A 160 -13.46 12.90 -7.22
CA MET A 160 -12.49 13.11 -8.30
C MET A 160 -11.15 12.42 -8.01
N ALA A 161 -10.68 12.49 -6.75
CA ALA A 161 -9.47 11.80 -6.34
C ALA A 161 -9.66 10.27 -6.41
N ARG A 162 -10.80 9.75 -5.93
CA ARG A 162 -11.12 8.31 -5.99
C ARG A 162 -11.11 7.79 -7.42
N ALA A 163 -11.79 8.47 -8.35
CA ALA A 163 -11.83 8.08 -9.75
C ALA A 163 -10.45 8.06 -10.40
N ASP A 164 -9.62 9.08 -10.17
CA ASP A 164 -8.27 9.17 -10.76
C ASP A 164 -7.31 8.12 -10.17
N ILE A 165 -7.41 7.85 -8.86
CA ILE A 165 -6.61 6.80 -8.21
C ILE A 165 -7.07 5.41 -8.67
N PHE A 166 -8.37 5.20 -8.80
CA PHE A 166 -8.93 3.97 -9.36
C PHE A 166 -8.37 3.70 -10.76
N ASP A 167 -8.48 4.68 -11.65
CA ASP A 167 -7.94 4.59 -13.02
C ASP A 167 -6.44 4.29 -12.99
N TYR A 168 -5.69 5.01 -12.16
CA TYR A 168 -4.26 4.76 -12.02
C TYR A 168 -3.95 3.32 -11.59
N ILE A 169 -4.67 2.76 -10.62
CA ILE A 169 -4.39 1.41 -10.12
C ILE A 169 -4.82 0.34 -11.13
N GLU A 170 -6.08 0.39 -11.57
CA GLU A 170 -6.74 -0.68 -12.32
C GLU A 170 -6.45 -0.64 -13.82
N VAL A 171 -6.27 0.55 -14.39
CA VAL A 171 -6.09 0.72 -15.85
C VAL A 171 -4.61 0.91 -16.19
N PHE A 172 -3.88 1.72 -15.41
CA PHE A 172 -2.49 2.04 -15.74
C PHE A 172 -1.46 1.15 -15.01
N TYR A 173 -1.45 1.14 -13.69
CA TYR A 173 -0.40 0.53 -12.88
C TYR A 173 -0.36 -0.99 -13.07
N ASN A 174 -1.48 -1.68 -12.87
CA ASN A 174 -1.50 -3.14 -12.99
C ASN A 174 -1.30 -3.63 -14.43
N ARG A 175 -1.86 -2.93 -15.43
CA ARG A 175 -1.91 -3.42 -16.82
C ARG A 175 -0.74 -2.96 -17.68
N ASN A 176 -0.29 -1.71 -17.50
CA ASN A 176 0.57 -1.03 -18.47
C ASN A 176 1.92 -0.59 -17.89
N ARG A 177 2.00 -0.30 -16.59
CA ARG A 177 3.22 0.22 -16.00
C ARG A 177 4.34 -0.81 -16.03
N ARG A 178 5.46 -0.46 -16.65
CA ARG A 178 6.66 -1.30 -16.66
C ARG A 178 7.42 -1.21 -15.34
N HIS A 179 7.88 -2.35 -14.83
CA HIS A 179 8.72 -2.42 -13.63
C HIS A 179 10.10 -2.98 -13.97
N SER A 180 11.17 -2.28 -13.59
CA SER A 180 12.55 -2.77 -13.76
C SER A 180 12.78 -4.11 -13.06
N HIS A 181 12.18 -4.30 -11.88
CA HIS A 181 12.22 -5.56 -11.14
C HIS A 181 11.58 -6.73 -11.88
N LEU A 182 10.61 -6.48 -12.77
CA LEU A 182 9.92 -7.50 -13.55
C LEU A 182 10.53 -7.65 -14.96
N GLY A 183 11.76 -7.19 -15.18
CA GLY A 183 12.37 -7.22 -16.52
C GLY A 183 11.73 -6.26 -17.51
N GLY A 184 11.08 -5.19 -17.03
CA GLY A 184 10.49 -4.16 -17.86
C GLY A 184 9.09 -4.47 -18.39
N VAL A 185 8.43 -5.52 -17.90
CA VAL A 185 7.00 -5.78 -18.21
C VAL A 185 6.07 -5.24 -17.12
N SER A 186 4.77 -5.24 -17.40
CA SER A 186 3.75 -4.85 -16.43
C SER A 186 3.44 -5.96 -15.42
N PRO A 187 2.85 -5.63 -14.25
CA PRO A 187 2.48 -6.64 -13.26
C PRO A 187 1.53 -7.71 -13.82
N GLU A 188 0.58 -7.31 -14.67
CA GLU A 188 -0.33 -8.26 -15.32
C GLU A 188 0.37 -9.12 -16.38
N ALA A 189 1.24 -8.53 -17.20
CA ALA A 189 2.02 -9.28 -18.20
C ALA A 189 2.95 -10.30 -17.52
N PHE A 190 3.62 -9.90 -16.43
CA PHE A 190 4.46 -10.78 -15.62
C PHE A 190 3.65 -11.94 -15.03
N LYS A 191 2.45 -11.66 -14.50
CA LYS A 191 1.56 -12.69 -13.97
C LYS A 191 1.09 -13.68 -15.05
N LYS A 192 0.83 -13.22 -16.27
CA LYS A 192 0.43 -14.09 -17.39
C LYS A 192 1.59 -14.96 -17.90
N ALA A 193 2.82 -14.46 -17.81
CA ALA A 193 4.02 -15.16 -18.26
C ALA A 193 4.62 -16.09 -17.18
N SER A 194 4.21 -15.95 -15.92
CA SER A 194 4.67 -16.80 -14.81
C SER A 194 3.74 -18.01 -14.68
N PRO A 195 4.27 -19.22 -14.46
CA PRO A 195 3.48 -20.43 -14.23
C PRO A 195 2.66 -20.39 -12.93
#